data_AF-A0A955SVF9-F1
#
_entry.id   AF-A0A955SVF9-F1
#
_cell.length_a   1.000
_cell.length_b   1.000
_cell.length_c   1.000
_cell.angle_alpha   90.00
_cell.angle_beta   90.00
_cell.angle_gamma   90.00
#
_symmetry.space_group_name_H-M   'P 1'
#
loop_
_entity.id
_entity.type
_entity.pdbx_description
1 polymer ?
#
loop_
_entity_poly.entity_id
_entity_poly.type
_entity_poly.pdbx_seq_one_letter_code
_entity_poly.pdbx_strand_id
1 'polypeptide(L)'
;MSISISFRSLNLLGGLILHGLLSSLFFVVFIAILILSWPSEIENDRLDVDRVLAHVHGLKASLHHERAMERMQGIFPEGACFTVTLYGLAWANIAPHVEGEARQEAMEEIRFALDCQTSRNAVAPFLDTEVRRGVFWLGQRNLLIAKYLSLLEEILPEDLREEFKTNSAELVMQYLISPTRHLDSYSGMCWPTDNMAAFASLNLHDELRGTDYSTVYEEWKEWTLNHLDPKSNMPAGELDSESGDFRQPARGCANSWMIAIMSGFDEQFA
;
A
#
# COMPACT_ATOMS: atom_id res chain seq x y z
N MET A 1 -62.14 -38.36 10.00
CA MET A 1 -61.09 -38.01 9.02
C MET A 1 -59.74 -38.30 9.68
N SER A 2 -59.21 -39.51 9.51
CA SER A 2 -57.95 -39.93 10.16
C SER A 2 -56.76 -39.58 9.30
N ILE A 3 -55.88 -38.72 9.80
CA ILE A 3 -54.61 -38.38 9.16
C ILE A 3 -53.62 -39.49 9.47
N SER A 4 -53.36 -40.34 8.48
CA SER A 4 -52.27 -41.32 8.48
C SER A 4 -50.96 -40.59 8.17
N ILE A 5 -50.13 -40.32 9.19
CA ILE A 5 -48.76 -39.85 8.98
C ILE A 5 -47.91 -41.08 8.63
N SER A 6 -47.49 -41.14 7.37
CA SER A 6 -46.64 -42.20 6.83
C SER A 6 -45.29 -42.26 7.56
N PHE A 7 -44.92 -43.43 8.09
CA PHE A 7 -43.64 -43.70 8.74
C PHE A 7 -42.39 -43.30 7.90
N ARG A 8 -42.54 -43.08 6.58
CA ARG A 8 -41.46 -42.59 5.71
C ARG A 8 -41.07 -41.14 5.98
N SER A 9 -41.97 -40.28 6.46
CA SER A 9 -41.65 -38.86 6.71
C SER A 9 -40.83 -38.65 7.97
N LEU A 10 -40.93 -39.51 8.98
CA LEU A 10 -40.11 -39.45 10.20
C LEU A 10 -38.64 -39.81 9.94
N ASN A 11 -38.35 -40.77 9.05
CA ASN A 11 -36.98 -41.16 8.71
C ASN A 11 -36.24 -40.10 7.90
N LEU A 12 -36.95 -39.35 7.04
CA LEU A 12 -36.41 -38.21 6.29
C LEU A 12 -36.07 -37.03 7.22
N LEU A 13 -36.94 -36.74 8.18
CA LEU A 13 -36.72 -35.66 9.15
C LEU A 13 -35.53 -35.97 10.08
N GLY A 14 -35.42 -37.21 10.56
CA GLY A 14 -34.29 -37.66 11.38
C GLY A 14 -32.96 -37.63 10.63
N GLY A 15 -32.96 -37.98 9.33
CA GLY A 15 -31.78 -37.90 8.47
C GLY A 15 -31.29 -36.47 8.25
N LEU A 16 -32.21 -35.53 8.04
CA LEU A 16 -31.90 -34.10 7.86
C LEU A 16 -31.34 -33.45 9.13
N ILE A 17 -31.91 -33.78 10.30
CA ILE A 17 -31.42 -33.29 11.60
C ILE A 17 -30.02 -33.84 11.87
N LEU A 18 -29.78 -35.13 11.59
CA LEU A 18 -28.47 -35.75 11.77
C LEU A 18 -27.40 -35.15 10.82
N HIS A 19 -27.76 -34.87 9.56
CA HIS A 19 -26.86 -34.19 8.63
C HIS A 19 -26.54 -32.76 9.08
N GLY A 20 -27.54 -31.99 9.52
CA GLY A 20 -27.32 -30.64 10.05
C GLY A 20 -26.38 -30.63 11.25
N LEU A 21 -26.55 -31.55 12.20
CA LEU A 21 -25.69 -31.68 13.37
C LEU A 21 -24.25 -32.09 12.99
N LEU A 22 -24.08 -33.00 12.04
CA LEU A 22 -22.76 -33.40 11.54
C LEU A 22 -22.05 -32.28 10.80
N SER A 23 -22.78 -31.49 9.98
CA SER A 23 -22.23 -30.33 9.30
C SER A 23 -21.83 -29.22 10.27
N SER A 24 -22.63 -28.94 11.30
CA SER A 24 -22.28 -27.98 12.35
C SER A 24 -21.06 -28.44 13.15
N LEU A 25 -20.98 -29.73 13.48
CA LEU A 25 -19.80 -30.29 14.16
C LEU A 25 -18.54 -30.18 13.29
N PHE A 26 -18.65 -30.48 12.00
CA PHE A 26 -17.53 -30.33 11.06
C PHE A 26 -17.09 -28.87 10.94
N PHE A 27 -18.03 -27.93 10.88
CA PHE A 27 -17.73 -26.49 10.85
C PHE A 27 -17.03 -26.03 12.12
N VAL A 28 -17.50 -26.46 13.31
CA VAL A 28 -16.86 -26.14 14.59
C VAL A 28 -15.46 -26.74 14.68
N VAL A 29 -15.27 -27.98 14.26
CA VAL A 29 -13.96 -28.63 14.22
C VAL A 29 -13.04 -27.94 13.21
N PHE A 30 -13.54 -27.55 12.05
CA PHE A 30 -12.78 -26.81 11.04
C PHE A 30 -12.33 -25.44 11.57
N ILE A 31 -13.22 -24.68 12.22
CA ILE A 31 -12.88 -23.42 12.88
C ILE A 31 -11.88 -23.65 14.02
N ALA A 32 -12.06 -24.69 14.83
CA ALA A 32 -11.11 -25.03 15.89
C ALA A 32 -9.73 -25.40 15.33
N ILE A 33 -9.66 -26.14 14.22
CA ILE A 33 -8.41 -26.42 13.53
C ILE A 33 -7.80 -25.12 13.00
N LEU A 34 -8.57 -24.23 12.38
CA LEU A 34 -8.06 -22.93 11.93
C LEU A 34 -7.52 -22.07 13.07
N ILE A 35 -8.19 -22.05 14.23
CA ILE A 35 -7.75 -21.30 15.41
C ILE A 35 -6.53 -21.95 16.06
N LEU A 36 -6.48 -23.28 16.16
CA LEU A 36 -5.36 -24.01 16.78
C LEU A 36 -4.14 -24.11 15.85
N SER A 37 -4.36 -24.06 14.54
CA SER A 37 -3.30 -23.99 13.52
C SER A 37 -2.91 -22.53 13.23
N TRP A 38 -3.67 -21.57 13.77
CA TRP A 38 -3.23 -20.18 13.78
C TRP A 38 -1.99 -20.13 14.69
N PRO A 39 -0.83 -19.68 14.18
CA PRO A 39 0.35 -19.54 15.01
C PRO A 39 0.00 -18.70 16.24
N SER A 40 0.01 -19.34 17.41
CA SER A 40 -0.39 -18.75 18.69
C SER A 40 0.70 -17.87 19.31
N GLU A 41 1.85 -17.82 18.65
CA GLU A 41 2.91 -16.88 18.88
C GLU A 41 2.95 -15.97 17.64
N ILE A 42 2.31 -14.80 17.76
CA ILE A 42 2.99 -13.60 17.26
C ILE A 42 4.13 -13.42 18.26
N GLU A 43 5.19 -14.23 18.11
CA GLU A 43 6.46 -13.88 18.71
C GLU A 43 6.73 -12.45 18.24
N ASN A 44 7.05 -11.56 19.18
CA ASN A 44 7.56 -10.23 18.85
C ASN A 44 8.89 -10.46 18.11
N ASP A 45 8.76 -10.76 16.82
CA ASP A 45 9.76 -11.44 16.01
C ASP A 45 10.92 -10.48 15.85
N ARG A 46 12.09 -10.91 16.31
CA ARG A 46 13.31 -10.43 15.66
C ARG A 46 13.16 -10.80 14.20
N LEU A 47 13.20 -9.79 13.33
CA LEU A 47 13.19 -9.95 11.88
C LEU A 47 14.08 -11.14 11.50
N ASP A 48 13.49 -12.21 10.97
CA ASP A 48 14.23 -13.32 10.37
C ASP A 48 14.82 -12.83 9.04
N VAL A 49 15.95 -12.13 9.14
CA VAL A 49 16.61 -11.45 8.02
C VAL A 49 16.90 -12.43 6.88
N ASP A 50 17.32 -13.65 7.18
CA ASP A 50 17.62 -14.67 6.17
C ASP A 50 16.37 -15.07 5.41
N ARG A 51 15.25 -15.29 6.12
CA ARG A 51 13.96 -15.56 5.47
C ARG A 51 13.51 -14.37 4.63
N VAL A 52 13.61 -13.14 5.13
CA VAL A 52 13.19 -11.96 4.35
C VAL A 52 14.08 -11.78 3.11
N LEU A 53 15.40 -11.94 3.24
CA LEU A 53 16.34 -11.91 2.11
C LEU A 53 15.93 -12.92 1.03
N ALA A 54 15.60 -14.16 1.41
CA ALA A 54 15.15 -15.17 0.46
C ALA A 54 13.88 -14.74 -0.32
N HIS A 55 12.94 -14.04 0.33
CA HIS A 55 11.75 -13.50 -0.36
C HIS A 55 12.12 -12.37 -1.32
N VAL A 56 12.97 -11.44 -0.89
CA VAL A 56 13.38 -10.30 -1.72
C VAL A 56 14.22 -10.76 -2.92
N HIS A 57 15.06 -11.79 -2.77
CA HIS A 57 15.73 -12.45 -3.90
C HIS A 57 14.75 -13.11 -4.88
N GLY A 58 13.65 -13.67 -4.38
CA GLY A 58 12.54 -14.13 -5.23
C GLY A 58 11.94 -13.00 -6.06
N LEU A 59 11.71 -11.83 -5.45
CA LEU A 59 11.22 -10.63 -6.17
C LEU A 59 12.24 -10.15 -7.21
N LYS A 60 13.53 -10.16 -6.86
CA LYS A 60 14.64 -9.84 -7.79
C LYS A 60 14.59 -10.74 -9.01
N ALA A 61 14.48 -12.06 -8.83
CA ALA A 61 14.36 -13.00 -9.94
C ALA A 61 13.14 -12.69 -10.82
N SER A 62 11.98 -12.41 -10.22
CA SER A 62 10.77 -12.07 -10.98
C SER A 62 10.91 -10.78 -11.80
N LEU A 63 11.59 -9.75 -11.29
CA LEU A 63 11.82 -8.51 -12.02
C LEU A 63 12.89 -8.64 -13.11
N HIS A 64 14.05 -9.20 -12.77
CA HIS A 64 15.20 -9.27 -13.66
C HIS A 64 15.06 -10.35 -14.75
N HIS A 65 14.30 -11.41 -14.49
CA HIS A 65 14.26 -12.59 -15.37
C HIS A 65 12.86 -13.01 -15.82
N GLU A 66 11.80 -12.64 -15.10
CA GLU A 66 10.44 -13.11 -15.39
C GLU A 66 9.45 -12.01 -15.83
N ARG A 67 9.97 -10.85 -16.25
CA ARG A 67 9.19 -9.77 -16.86
C ARG A 67 8.02 -9.32 -15.97
N ALA A 68 8.24 -9.26 -14.65
CA ALA A 68 7.18 -8.92 -13.70
C ALA A 68 6.57 -7.55 -13.99
N MET A 69 7.36 -6.55 -14.41
CA MET A 69 6.83 -5.24 -14.77
C MET A 69 5.80 -5.31 -15.89
N GLU A 70 6.08 -6.01 -16.99
CA GLU A 70 5.14 -6.11 -18.12
C GLU A 70 3.93 -6.97 -17.78
N ARG A 71 4.11 -8.05 -17.00
CA ARG A 71 2.99 -8.87 -16.53
C ARG A 71 2.04 -8.04 -15.68
N MET A 72 2.56 -7.29 -14.71
CA MET A 72 1.75 -6.48 -13.81
C MET A 72 1.10 -5.30 -14.53
N GLN A 73 1.80 -4.67 -15.48
CA GLN A 73 1.25 -3.63 -16.35
C GLN A 73 0.06 -4.13 -17.18
N GLY A 74 0.01 -5.42 -17.50
CA GLY A 74 -1.11 -6.05 -18.19
C GLY A 74 -2.35 -6.31 -17.31
N ILE A 75 -2.25 -6.16 -15.98
CA ILE A 75 -3.35 -6.39 -15.05
C ILE A 75 -4.05 -5.08 -14.68
N PHE A 76 -3.29 -4.02 -14.39
CA PHE A 76 -3.84 -2.70 -14.06
C PHE A 76 -2.91 -1.56 -14.51
N PRO A 77 -3.45 -0.34 -14.74
CA PRO A 77 -2.70 0.78 -15.32
C PRO A 77 -1.41 1.13 -14.59
N GLU A 78 -1.37 0.99 -13.28
CA GLU A 78 -0.23 1.35 -12.44
C GLU A 78 0.77 0.20 -12.26
N GLY A 79 0.50 -0.97 -12.87
CA GLY A 79 1.13 -2.24 -12.54
C GLY A 79 2.65 -2.24 -12.54
N ALA A 80 3.30 -1.67 -13.56
CA ALA A 80 4.76 -1.62 -13.59
C ALA A 80 5.33 -0.69 -12.50
N CYS A 81 4.77 0.52 -12.35
CA CYS A 81 5.21 1.51 -11.36
C CYS A 81 5.04 0.99 -9.94
N PHE A 82 3.86 0.44 -9.62
CA PHE A 82 3.57 -0.07 -8.29
C PHE A 82 4.47 -1.25 -7.91
N THR A 83 4.65 -2.20 -8.85
CA THR A 83 5.52 -3.38 -8.64
C THR A 83 6.95 -3.00 -8.34
N VAL A 84 7.54 -2.10 -9.15
CA VAL A 84 8.94 -1.73 -8.95
C VAL A 84 9.14 -0.86 -7.70
N THR A 85 8.13 -0.08 -7.31
CA THR A 85 8.20 0.69 -6.07
C THR A 85 8.17 -0.22 -4.86
N LEU A 86 7.23 -1.17 -4.79
CA LEU A 86 7.17 -2.14 -3.69
C LEU A 86 8.46 -2.96 -3.59
N TYR A 87 9.05 -3.34 -4.72
CA TYR A 87 10.34 -4.00 -4.76
C TYR A 87 11.47 -3.15 -4.17
N GLY A 88 11.59 -1.89 -4.59
CA GLY A 88 12.59 -0.98 -4.05
C GLY A 88 12.39 -0.71 -2.55
N LEU A 89 11.15 -0.56 -2.09
CA LEU A 89 10.83 -0.40 -0.67
C LEU A 89 11.17 -1.66 0.15
N ALA A 90 10.97 -2.86 -0.41
CA ALA A 90 11.37 -4.10 0.27
C ALA A 90 12.89 -4.15 0.52
N TRP A 91 13.70 -3.77 -0.47
CA TRP A 91 15.14 -3.63 -0.31
C TRP A 91 15.52 -2.49 0.65
N ALA A 92 14.83 -1.35 0.59
CA ALA A 92 15.09 -0.24 1.51
C ALA A 92 14.80 -0.61 2.97
N ASN A 93 13.78 -1.44 3.22
CA ASN A 93 13.45 -1.89 4.56
C ASN A 93 14.45 -2.93 5.10
N ILE A 94 15.06 -3.75 4.24
CA ILE A 94 16.03 -4.75 4.71
C ILE A 94 17.46 -4.20 4.83
N ALA A 95 17.81 -3.17 4.07
CA ALA A 95 19.16 -2.60 4.04
C ALA A 95 19.75 -2.25 5.44
N PRO A 96 18.98 -1.69 6.41
CA PRO A 96 19.49 -1.42 7.76
C PRO A 96 19.78 -2.67 8.60
N HIS A 97 19.37 -3.85 8.15
CA HIS A 97 19.45 -5.11 8.89
C HIS A 97 20.49 -6.08 8.31
N VAL A 98 21.22 -5.65 7.26
CA VAL A 98 22.24 -6.44 6.58
C VAL A 98 23.53 -5.65 6.43
N GLU A 99 24.64 -6.36 6.26
CA GLU A 99 25.98 -5.77 6.17
C GLU A 99 26.75 -6.36 4.98
N GLY A 100 27.85 -5.71 4.60
CA GLY A 100 28.76 -6.20 3.56
C GLY A 100 28.09 -6.33 2.18
N GLU A 101 28.29 -7.47 1.52
CA GLU A 101 27.77 -7.73 0.16
C GLU A 101 26.25 -7.64 0.09
N ALA A 102 25.53 -8.10 1.11
CA ALA A 102 24.07 -8.03 1.14
C ALA A 102 23.55 -6.59 1.24
N ARG A 103 24.25 -5.73 2.00
CA ARG A 103 23.92 -4.29 2.06
C ARG A 103 24.22 -3.62 0.73
N GLN A 104 25.34 -3.95 0.09
CA GLN A 104 25.68 -3.43 -1.24
C GLN A 104 24.61 -3.82 -2.27
N GLU A 105 24.21 -5.10 -2.30
CA GLU A 105 23.13 -5.58 -3.17
C GLU A 105 21.83 -4.81 -2.92
N ALA A 106 21.44 -4.60 -1.65
CA ALA A 106 20.24 -3.83 -1.34
C ALA A 106 20.30 -2.41 -1.93
N MET A 107 21.43 -1.72 -1.81
CA MET A 107 21.62 -0.38 -2.38
C MET A 107 21.56 -0.38 -3.91
N GLU A 108 22.17 -1.37 -4.55
CA GLU A 108 22.13 -1.55 -6.01
C GLU A 108 20.71 -1.80 -6.52
N GLU A 109 19.93 -2.62 -5.81
CA GLU A 109 18.57 -2.95 -6.21
C GLU A 109 17.55 -1.83 -5.96
N ILE A 110 17.74 -1.01 -4.91
CA ILE A 110 16.95 0.23 -4.74
C ILE A 110 17.23 1.18 -5.91
N ARG A 111 18.50 1.33 -6.31
CA ARG A 111 18.88 2.16 -7.45
C ARG A 111 18.32 1.63 -8.78
N PHE A 112 18.36 0.32 -8.99
CA PHE A 112 17.71 -0.32 -10.12
C PHE A 112 16.20 0.00 -10.15
N ALA A 113 15.53 -0.07 -8.99
CA ALA A 113 14.11 0.25 -8.89
C ALA A 113 13.81 1.72 -9.24
N LEU A 114 14.64 2.66 -8.75
CA LEU A 114 14.58 4.08 -9.09
C LEU A 114 14.71 4.31 -10.61
N ASP A 115 15.65 3.62 -11.27
CA ASP A 115 15.84 3.73 -12.72
C ASP A 115 14.62 3.18 -13.48
N CYS A 116 14.12 2.01 -13.07
CA CYS A 116 12.95 1.37 -13.68
C CYS A 116 11.65 2.19 -13.56
N GLN A 117 11.46 2.98 -12.49
CA GLN A 117 10.30 3.89 -12.34
C GLN A 117 10.23 4.97 -13.45
N THR A 118 11.35 5.23 -14.13
CA THR A 118 11.42 6.18 -15.26
C THR A 118 11.29 5.51 -16.63
N SER A 119 11.25 4.18 -16.66
CA SER A 119 11.08 3.41 -17.89
C SER A 119 9.73 3.68 -18.56
N ARG A 120 9.66 3.53 -19.89
CA ARG A 120 8.44 3.79 -20.66
C ARG A 120 7.20 3.09 -20.08
N ASN A 121 7.32 1.83 -19.66
CA ASN A 121 6.17 1.08 -19.15
C ASN A 121 5.69 1.62 -17.79
N ALA A 122 6.60 2.06 -16.93
CA ALA A 122 6.26 2.59 -15.61
C ALA A 122 5.71 4.03 -15.65
N VAL A 123 5.86 4.74 -16.77
CA VAL A 123 5.43 6.15 -16.91
C VAL A 123 4.29 6.35 -17.90
N ALA A 124 4.16 5.50 -18.92
CA ALA A 124 3.18 5.66 -20.00
C ALA A 124 1.72 5.83 -19.57
N PRO A 125 1.24 5.20 -18.48
CA PRO A 125 -0.13 5.38 -18.00
C PRO A 125 -0.40 6.77 -17.41
N PHE A 126 0.64 7.49 -17.00
CA PHE A 126 0.51 8.68 -16.17
C PHE A 126 0.68 9.95 -16.98
N LEU A 127 -0.31 10.83 -16.88
CA LEU A 127 -0.31 12.18 -17.45
C LEU A 127 -0.16 13.20 -16.32
N ASP A 128 0.26 14.41 -16.67
CA ASP A 128 0.35 15.50 -15.70
C ASP A 128 -1.06 15.89 -15.21
N THR A 129 -1.16 16.14 -13.90
CA THR A 129 -2.34 16.68 -13.21
C THR A 129 -1.97 18.04 -12.61
N GLU A 130 -2.33 18.31 -11.36
CA GLU A 130 -1.73 19.36 -10.53
C GLU A 130 -0.23 19.16 -10.33
N VAL A 131 0.22 17.90 -10.39
CA VAL A 131 1.63 17.50 -10.30
C VAL A 131 2.07 16.68 -11.50
N ARG A 132 3.37 16.69 -11.77
CA ARG A 132 3.98 15.88 -12.84
C ARG A 132 3.63 14.41 -12.70
N ARG A 133 2.98 13.83 -13.72
CA ARG A 133 2.52 12.42 -13.79
C ARG A 133 1.56 12.00 -12.67
N GLY A 134 0.82 12.93 -12.07
CA GLY A 134 -0.15 12.62 -11.02
C GLY A 134 0.47 12.18 -9.71
N VAL A 135 -0.30 12.28 -8.63
CA VAL A 135 0.20 12.03 -7.28
C VAL A 135 0.62 10.57 -7.06
N PHE A 136 -0.02 9.63 -7.75
CA PHE A 136 0.33 8.22 -7.65
C PHE A 136 1.79 8.00 -8.06
N TRP A 137 2.17 8.42 -9.28
CA TRP A 137 3.55 8.21 -9.74
C TRP A 137 4.53 9.10 -8.96
N LEU A 138 4.21 10.38 -8.77
CA LEU A 138 5.13 11.31 -8.12
C LEU A 138 5.37 10.96 -6.65
N GLY A 139 4.34 10.60 -5.91
CA GLY A 139 4.45 10.17 -4.51
C GLY A 139 5.28 8.90 -4.35
N GLN A 140 5.04 7.88 -5.19
CA GLN A 140 5.81 6.64 -5.20
C GLN A 140 7.30 6.86 -5.56
N ARG A 141 7.56 7.74 -6.55
CA ARG A 141 8.92 8.16 -6.91
C ARG A 141 9.59 8.89 -5.75
N ASN A 142 8.92 9.86 -5.16
CA ASN A 142 9.47 10.69 -4.10
C ASN A 142 9.77 9.87 -2.84
N LEU A 143 8.88 8.94 -2.49
CA LEU A 143 9.08 8.01 -1.36
C LEU A 143 10.29 7.12 -1.56
N LEU A 144 10.46 6.53 -2.75
CA LEU A 144 11.60 5.66 -3.01
C LEU A 144 12.92 6.44 -3.00
N ILE A 145 12.94 7.68 -3.51
CA ILE A 145 14.10 8.56 -3.38
C ILE A 145 14.39 8.85 -1.91
N ALA A 146 13.38 9.24 -1.12
CA ALA A 146 13.54 9.54 0.30
C ALA A 146 14.16 8.35 1.06
N LYS A 147 13.64 7.14 0.84
CA LYS A 147 14.16 5.90 1.43
C LYS A 147 15.58 5.58 1.00
N TYR A 148 15.92 5.79 -0.27
CA TYR A 148 17.29 5.61 -0.74
C TYR A 148 18.25 6.62 -0.09
N LEU A 149 17.87 7.89 -0.04
CA LEU A 149 18.68 8.95 0.56
C LEU A 149 18.86 8.75 2.07
N SER A 150 17.87 8.22 2.79
CA SER A 150 17.98 7.95 4.22
C SER A 150 18.97 6.83 4.58
N LEU A 151 19.38 6.01 3.60
CA LEU A 151 20.32 4.90 3.78
C LEU A 151 21.78 5.27 3.46
N LEU A 152 22.01 6.48 2.97
CA LEU A 152 23.33 6.97 2.59
C LEU A 152 23.97 7.72 3.76
N GLU A 153 25.18 7.29 4.15
CA GLU A 153 25.95 7.89 5.24
C GLU A 153 26.89 9.01 4.77
N GLU A 154 27.14 9.10 3.46
CA GLU A 154 28.14 9.99 2.87
C GLU A 154 27.52 10.99 1.87
N ILE A 155 28.10 11.07 0.67
CA ILE A 155 27.75 12.04 -0.37
C ILE A 155 26.46 11.59 -1.05
N LEU A 156 25.41 12.39 -0.85
CA LEU A 156 24.13 12.20 -1.53
C LEU A 156 24.27 12.51 -3.03
N PRO A 157 23.80 11.63 -3.94
CA PRO A 157 23.73 11.92 -5.37
C PRO A 157 23.01 13.23 -5.65
N GLU A 158 23.67 14.15 -6.34
CA GLU A 158 23.18 15.51 -6.61
C GLU A 158 21.82 15.49 -7.31
N ASP A 159 21.71 14.66 -8.33
CA ASP A 159 20.53 14.50 -9.17
C ASP A 159 19.31 14.07 -8.36
N LEU A 160 19.44 13.00 -7.55
CA LEU A 160 18.35 12.52 -6.71
C LEU A 160 18.01 13.50 -5.59
N ARG A 161 19.01 14.22 -5.06
CA ARG A 161 18.78 15.22 -4.03
C ARG A 161 17.97 16.41 -4.56
N GLU A 162 18.34 16.96 -5.71
CA GLU A 162 17.59 18.07 -6.30
C GLU A 162 16.23 17.61 -6.83
N GLU A 163 16.11 16.38 -7.33
CA GLU A 163 14.81 15.79 -7.67
C GLU A 163 13.92 15.68 -6.42
N PHE A 164 14.42 15.13 -5.31
CA PHE A 164 13.67 15.00 -4.06
C PHE A 164 13.18 16.35 -3.54
N LYS A 165 14.05 17.35 -3.52
CA LYS A 165 13.73 18.72 -3.09
C LYS A 165 12.65 19.34 -3.98
N THR A 166 12.80 19.20 -5.30
CA THR A 166 11.87 19.79 -6.28
C THR A 166 10.49 19.13 -6.19
N ASN A 167 10.45 17.80 -6.22
CA ASN A 167 9.21 17.04 -6.11
C ASN A 167 8.50 17.31 -4.76
N SER A 168 9.24 17.37 -3.65
CA SER A 168 8.65 17.62 -2.33
C SER A 168 8.05 19.02 -2.23
N ALA A 169 8.74 20.04 -2.76
CA ALA A 169 8.22 21.40 -2.82
C ALA A 169 6.97 21.50 -3.72
N GLU A 170 6.95 20.80 -4.86
CA GLU A 170 5.79 20.72 -5.75
C GLU A 170 4.59 20.08 -5.04
N LEU A 171 4.78 18.93 -4.38
CA LEU A 171 3.74 18.23 -3.62
C LEU A 171 3.14 19.12 -2.53
N VAL A 172 3.97 19.73 -1.69
CA VAL A 172 3.51 20.62 -0.61
C VAL A 172 2.69 21.78 -1.17
N MET A 173 3.21 22.45 -2.19
CA MET A 173 2.51 23.57 -2.81
C MET A 173 1.14 23.17 -3.34
N GLN A 174 1.03 22.04 -4.05
CA GLN A 174 -0.23 21.60 -4.62
C GLN A 174 -1.23 21.14 -3.56
N TYR A 175 -0.77 20.45 -2.50
CA TYR A 175 -1.64 20.08 -1.38
C TYR A 175 -2.25 21.30 -0.69
N LEU A 176 -1.48 22.36 -0.48
CA LEU A 176 -1.95 23.60 0.16
C LEU A 176 -2.97 24.35 -0.71
N ILE A 177 -2.87 24.24 -2.04
CA ILE A 177 -3.80 24.87 -2.99
C ILE A 177 -5.08 24.05 -3.14
N SER A 178 -4.99 22.71 -3.03
CA SER A 178 -6.13 21.81 -3.19
C SER A 178 -7.24 22.09 -2.15
N PRO A 179 -8.50 22.33 -2.58
CA PRO A 179 -9.62 22.57 -1.66
C PRO A 179 -9.90 21.40 -0.71
N THR A 180 -9.62 20.18 -1.16
CA THR A 180 -9.86 18.94 -0.42
C THR A 180 -8.59 18.41 0.25
N ARG A 181 -7.44 19.07 0.06
CA ARG A 181 -6.11 18.57 0.45
C ARG A 181 -5.72 17.25 -0.21
N HIS A 182 -6.41 16.86 -1.27
CA HIS A 182 -6.08 15.69 -2.07
C HIS A 182 -5.58 16.12 -3.44
N LEU A 183 -4.72 15.30 -4.03
CA LEU A 183 -4.27 15.45 -5.41
C LEU A 183 -4.77 14.29 -6.26
N ASP A 184 -4.88 14.56 -7.55
CA ASP A 184 -5.34 13.57 -8.52
C ASP A 184 -4.25 12.57 -8.87
N SER A 185 -4.63 11.29 -9.00
CA SER A 185 -3.77 10.25 -9.58
C SER A 185 -3.82 10.31 -11.11
N TYR A 186 -5.00 10.62 -11.65
CA TYR A 186 -5.27 10.90 -13.05
C TYR A 186 -6.18 12.12 -13.13
N SER A 187 -6.11 12.89 -14.22
CA SER A 187 -6.89 14.12 -14.36
C SER A 187 -8.38 13.93 -14.04
N GLY A 188 -8.85 14.65 -13.02
CA GLY A 188 -10.20 14.61 -12.49
C GLY A 188 -10.53 13.34 -11.69
N MET A 189 -9.55 12.54 -11.28
CA MET A 189 -9.73 11.27 -10.59
C MET A 189 -8.82 11.19 -9.36
N CYS A 190 -9.45 11.31 -8.19
CA CYS A 190 -8.75 11.33 -6.92
C CYS A 190 -9.08 10.11 -6.05
N TRP A 191 -8.05 9.37 -5.68
CA TRP A 191 -8.12 8.31 -4.68
C TRP A 191 -7.33 8.73 -3.44
N PRO A 192 -7.96 8.83 -2.24
CA PRO A 192 -7.26 9.17 -1.01
C PRO A 192 -6.05 8.28 -0.72
N THR A 193 -6.16 6.98 -1.02
CA THR A 193 -5.09 6.00 -0.82
C THR A 193 -3.83 6.27 -1.64
N ASP A 194 -3.95 6.89 -2.81
CA ASP A 194 -2.81 7.12 -3.72
C ASP A 194 -1.91 8.27 -3.25
N ASN A 195 -2.43 9.13 -2.38
CA ASN A 195 -1.73 10.26 -1.78
C ASN A 195 -0.75 9.82 -0.66
N MET A 196 -0.92 8.60 -0.12
CA MET A 196 -0.19 8.15 1.08
C MET A 196 1.33 8.07 0.88
N ALA A 197 1.79 7.66 -0.31
CA ALA A 197 3.22 7.62 -0.60
C ALA A 197 3.84 9.02 -0.62
N ALA A 198 3.10 10.04 -1.09
CA ALA A 198 3.54 11.42 -1.03
C ALA A 198 3.68 11.89 0.41
N PHE A 199 2.68 11.68 1.27
CA PHE A 199 2.77 12.07 2.69
C PHE A 199 3.92 11.38 3.43
N ALA A 200 4.09 10.07 3.23
CA ALA A 200 5.23 9.33 3.79
C ALA A 200 6.58 9.91 3.32
N SER A 201 6.67 10.33 2.05
CA SER A 201 7.88 10.95 1.51
C SER A 201 8.17 12.32 2.11
N LEU A 202 7.13 13.11 2.41
CA LEU A 202 7.26 14.44 3.02
C LEU A 202 7.61 14.34 4.50
N ASN A 203 7.09 13.35 5.21
CA ASN A 203 7.50 13.05 6.58
C ASN A 203 9.00 12.68 6.64
N LEU A 204 9.49 11.81 5.74
CA LEU A 204 10.93 11.53 5.62
C LEU A 204 11.74 12.77 5.19
N HIS A 205 11.14 13.68 4.41
CA HIS A 205 11.81 14.93 4.05
C HIS A 205 12.07 15.77 5.30
N ASP A 206 11.11 15.87 6.21
CA ASP A 206 11.27 16.58 7.49
C ASP A 206 12.38 15.96 8.34
N GLU A 207 12.44 14.63 8.44
CA GLU A 207 13.51 13.92 9.16
C GLU A 207 14.90 14.20 8.56
N LEU A 208 15.01 14.15 7.22
CA LEU A 208 16.28 14.29 6.51
C LEU A 208 16.75 15.75 6.41
N ARG A 209 15.84 16.73 6.48
CA ARG A 209 16.12 18.14 6.12
C ARG A 209 15.74 19.15 7.18
N GLY A 210 15.04 18.75 8.24
CA GLY A 210 14.52 19.65 9.26
C GLY A 210 13.47 20.63 8.74
N THR A 211 12.70 20.24 7.73
CA THR A 211 11.55 21.00 7.23
C THR A 211 10.28 20.69 8.04
N ASP A 212 9.16 21.31 7.66
CA ASP A 212 7.82 21.13 8.19
C ASP A 212 6.80 20.72 7.11
N TYR A 213 7.25 20.03 6.07
CA TYR A 213 6.44 19.63 4.91
C TYR A 213 5.36 18.63 5.26
N SER A 214 5.51 17.84 6.32
CA SER A 214 4.47 16.93 6.82
C SER A 214 3.23 17.65 7.37
N THR A 215 3.26 18.98 7.56
CA THR A 215 2.06 19.76 7.92
C THR A 215 0.90 19.57 6.93
N VAL A 216 1.19 19.34 5.65
CA VAL A 216 0.13 19.07 4.66
C VAL A 216 -0.60 17.75 4.90
N TYR A 217 0.06 16.77 5.53
CA TYR A 217 -0.60 15.54 5.97
C TYR A 217 -1.58 15.82 7.11
N GLU A 218 -1.22 16.68 8.07
CA GLU A 218 -2.11 17.04 9.17
C GLU A 218 -3.39 17.73 8.66
N GLU A 219 -3.25 18.65 7.69
CA GLU A 219 -4.40 19.28 7.03
C GLU A 219 -5.24 18.26 6.24
N TRP A 220 -4.59 17.33 5.53
CA TRP A 220 -5.27 16.24 4.83
C TRP A 220 -6.04 15.33 5.79
N LYS A 221 -5.43 14.98 6.92
CA LYS A 221 -6.01 14.12 7.97
C LYS A 221 -7.23 14.79 8.58
N GLU A 222 -7.12 16.05 8.98
CA GLU A 222 -8.24 16.82 9.51
C GLU A 222 -9.40 16.88 8.49
N TRP A 223 -9.09 17.17 7.23
CA TRP A 223 -10.11 17.21 6.19
C TRP A 223 -10.78 15.83 6.04
N THR A 224 -10.00 14.77 5.92
CA THR A 224 -10.50 13.40 5.68
C THR A 224 -11.38 12.89 6.81
N LEU A 225 -10.99 13.13 8.08
CA LEU A 225 -11.79 12.72 9.24
C LEU A 225 -13.13 13.45 9.34
N ASN A 226 -13.21 14.67 8.80
CA ASN A 226 -14.46 15.42 8.72
C ASN A 226 -15.32 15.06 7.50
N HIS A 227 -14.80 14.24 6.57
CA HIS A 227 -15.45 13.87 5.30
C HIS A 227 -15.32 12.36 5.04
N LEU A 228 -15.70 11.54 6.01
CA LEU A 228 -15.75 10.08 5.87
C LEU A 228 -16.99 9.64 5.08
N ASP A 229 -16.90 8.50 4.40
CA ASP A 229 -18.06 7.85 3.79
C ASP A 229 -19.10 7.56 4.88
N PRO A 230 -20.32 8.15 4.82
CA PRO A 230 -21.29 8.09 5.91
C PRO A 230 -21.81 6.67 6.17
N LYS A 231 -21.63 5.74 5.22
CA LYS A 231 -22.07 4.35 5.39
C LYS A 231 -21.07 3.51 6.17
N SER A 232 -19.78 3.69 5.88
CA SER A 232 -18.70 2.87 6.44
C SER A 232 -17.94 3.56 7.57
N ASN A 233 -18.06 4.89 7.67
CA ASN A 233 -17.25 5.74 8.53
C ASN A 233 -15.74 5.55 8.28
N MET A 234 -15.38 5.40 7.01
CA MET A 234 -14.01 5.21 6.52
C MET A 234 -13.72 6.22 5.39
N PRO A 235 -12.44 6.47 5.06
CA PRO A 235 -12.10 7.26 3.88
C PRO A 235 -12.77 6.72 2.61
N ALA A 236 -13.21 7.63 1.74
CA ALA A 236 -13.88 7.28 0.50
C ALA A 236 -12.96 6.47 -0.43
N GLY A 237 -13.58 5.66 -1.29
CA GLY A 237 -12.85 4.91 -2.30
C GLY A 237 -12.29 5.84 -3.38
N GLU A 238 -13.07 6.84 -3.80
CA GLU A 238 -12.73 7.87 -4.78
C GLU A 238 -13.56 9.12 -4.43
N LEU A 239 -12.99 10.31 -4.62
CA LEU A 239 -13.67 11.59 -4.47
C LEU A 239 -13.36 12.53 -5.63
N ASP A 240 -14.15 13.58 -5.78
CA ASP A 240 -13.82 14.74 -6.60
C ASP A 240 -12.87 15.66 -5.83
N SER A 241 -11.66 15.90 -6.35
CA SER A 241 -10.63 16.69 -5.66
C SER A 241 -10.95 18.18 -5.54
N GLU A 242 -11.89 18.70 -6.33
CA GLU A 242 -12.31 20.11 -6.32
C GLU A 242 -13.52 20.31 -5.39
N SER A 243 -14.56 19.48 -5.52
CA SER A 243 -15.80 19.62 -4.74
C SER A 243 -15.81 18.83 -3.42
N GLY A 244 -15.00 17.78 -3.32
CA GLY A 244 -15.03 16.82 -2.21
C GLY A 244 -16.15 15.79 -2.31
N ASP A 245 -16.92 15.77 -3.40
CA ASP A 245 -18.04 14.83 -3.57
C ASP A 245 -17.53 13.38 -3.66
N PHE A 246 -18.15 12.47 -2.90
CA PHE A 246 -17.81 11.05 -2.97
C PHE A 246 -18.28 10.43 -4.28
N ARG A 247 -17.35 9.79 -4.99
CA ARG A 247 -17.61 9.09 -6.24
C ARG A 247 -17.65 7.58 -6.07
N GLN A 248 -16.86 7.06 -5.12
CA GLN A 248 -16.88 5.64 -4.75
C GLN A 248 -16.89 5.46 -3.23
N PRO A 249 -17.64 4.47 -2.70
CA PRO A 249 -17.62 4.14 -1.28
C PRO A 249 -16.26 3.60 -0.86
N ALA A 250 -16.02 3.55 0.45
CA ALA A 250 -14.78 3.01 1.00
C ALA A 250 -14.45 1.61 0.46
N ARG A 251 -13.16 1.36 0.16
CA ARG A 251 -12.65 0.08 -0.36
C ARG A 251 -11.69 -0.54 0.65
N GLY A 252 -11.95 -1.80 1.02
CA GLY A 252 -11.12 -2.51 2.01
C GLY A 252 -9.64 -2.53 1.66
N CYS A 253 -9.29 -2.87 0.41
CA CYS A 253 -7.89 -2.88 -0.04
C CYS A 253 -7.22 -1.50 0.01
N ALA A 254 -7.94 -0.43 -0.35
CA ALA A 254 -7.43 0.94 -0.30
C ALA A 254 -7.17 1.38 1.15
N ASN A 255 -8.09 1.07 2.06
CA ASN A 255 -7.93 1.40 3.47
C ASN A 255 -6.83 0.55 4.14
N SER A 256 -6.70 -0.74 3.79
CA SER A 256 -5.57 -1.56 4.27
C SER A 256 -4.22 -1.01 3.80
N TRP A 257 -4.14 -0.51 2.57
CA TRP A 257 -2.94 0.14 2.05
C TRP A 257 -2.61 1.44 2.80
N MET A 258 -3.63 2.28 3.04
CA MET A 258 -3.49 3.50 3.84
C MET A 258 -2.91 3.18 5.23
N ILE A 259 -3.53 2.27 5.96
CA ILE A 259 -3.09 1.84 7.31
C ILE A 259 -1.64 1.34 7.28
N ALA A 260 -1.29 0.51 6.28
CA ALA A 260 0.05 -0.05 6.16
C ALA A 260 1.14 1.02 5.97
N ILE A 261 0.85 2.10 5.22
CA ILE A 261 1.80 3.21 5.06
C ILE A 261 1.80 4.11 6.30
N MET A 262 0.62 4.50 6.79
CA MET A 262 0.51 5.49 7.87
C MET A 262 1.02 4.98 9.20
N SER A 263 0.98 3.67 9.46
CA SER A 263 1.60 3.10 10.68
C SER A 263 3.08 3.44 10.83
N GLY A 264 3.76 3.84 9.75
CA GLY A 264 5.14 4.30 9.77
C GLY A 264 5.36 5.72 10.33
N PHE A 265 4.33 6.57 10.41
CA PHE A 265 4.47 7.97 10.88
C PHE A 265 3.26 8.55 11.63
N ASP A 266 2.08 7.91 11.60
CA ASP A 266 0.89 8.22 12.39
C ASP A 266 0.17 6.92 12.78
N GLU A 267 0.62 6.31 13.88
CA GLU A 267 0.01 5.10 14.45
C GLU A 267 -1.40 5.35 14.99
N GLN A 268 -1.75 6.57 15.38
CA GLN A 268 -3.06 6.86 15.96
C GLN A 268 -4.16 6.88 14.89
N PHE A 269 -3.84 7.36 13.69
CA PHE A 269 -4.75 7.31 12.55
C PHE A 269 -4.92 5.89 12.01
N ALA A 270 -3.82 5.12 11.96
CA ALA A 270 -3.76 3.76 11.42
C ALA A 270 -4.58 2.74 12.24
#